data_AF-A0A4Q6C1B6-F1
#
_entry.id   AF-A0A4Q6C1B6-F1
#
_cell.length_a   1.000
_cell.length_b   1.000
_cell.length_c   1.000
_cell.angle_alpha   90.00
_cell.angle_beta   90.00
_cell.angle_gamma   90.00
#
_symmetry.space_group_name_H-M   'P 1'
#
loop_
_entity.id
_entity.type
_entity.pdbx_description
1 polymer ?
#
loop_
_entity_poly.entity_id
_entity_poly.type
_entity_poly.pdbx_seq_one_letter_code
_entity_poly.pdbx_strand_id
1 'polypeptide(L)'
;VAMVLFPVIPKTGLTVEGLGQDIIWLAAKEVLAGVCLGFLTRLFFFAVSAGGNLIATSAGLANAQIFNPAMAATVTTVESFYVAIATLLFLAMNGHHIFLTGLAQSFESIPLNAGIDIAVFKDSGLILQSVVEAAIKISAPVMVAIFFMNVAMGIIGRVVPQINVLVTSQAVNFMAAMVVMIIALPAMVMEFDHQMVSFAELMFKFMRAM
;
A
#
# COMPACT_ATOMS: atom_id res chain seq x y z
N VAL A 1 14.39 16.47 -9.61
CA VAL A 1 15.03 15.68 -8.53
C VAL A 1 16.53 15.53 -8.76
N ALA A 2 16.98 14.97 -9.89
CA ALA A 2 18.41 14.78 -10.17
C ALA A 2 19.27 16.05 -10.02
N MET A 3 18.87 17.19 -10.61
CA MET A 3 19.59 18.47 -10.45
C MET A 3 19.66 19.00 -9.00
N VAL A 4 18.70 18.62 -8.14
CA VAL A 4 18.61 19.09 -6.75
C VAL A 4 19.43 18.20 -5.81
N LEU A 5 19.53 16.90 -6.11
CA LEU A 5 20.30 15.95 -5.29
C LEU A 5 21.77 15.82 -5.72
N PHE A 6 22.10 16.14 -6.97
CA PHE A 6 23.48 16.14 -7.46
C PHE A 6 24.52 16.86 -6.58
N PRO A 7 24.23 18.03 -5.96
CA PRO A 7 25.20 18.68 -5.06
C PRO A 7 25.33 18.01 -3.68
N VAL A 8 24.36 17.19 -3.28
CA VAL A 8 24.30 16.54 -1.95
C VAL A 8 25.00 15.17 -1.96
N ILE A 9 25.12 14.53 -3.11
CA ILE A 9 25.69 13.18 -3.24
C ILE A 9 27.23 13.23 -3.12
N PRO A 10 27.84 12.43 -2.22
CA PRO A 10 29.30 12.34 -2.12
C PRO A 10 29.90 11.80 -3.43
N LYS A 11 30.78 12.58 -4.05
CA LYS A 11 31.41 12.28 -5.36
C LYS A 11 32.58 11.28 -5.26
N THR A 12 32.58 10.43 -4.25
CA THR A 12 33.77 9.67 -3.86
C THR A 12 33.88 8.38 -4.69
N GLY A 13 34.95 8.25 -5.48
CA GLY A 13 35.43 6.96 -5.99
C GLY A 13 35.14 6.59 -7.45
N LEU A 14 34.67 7.51 -8.30
CA LEU A 14 34.51 7.23 -9.74
C LEU A 14 35.84 7.42 -10.49
N THR A 15 36.74 6.45 -10.41
CA THR A 15 37.80 6.25 -11.42
C THR A 15 37.22 5.42 -12.57
N VAL A 16 36.27 6.01 -13.30
CA VAL A 16 35.74 5.38 -14.52
C VAL A 16 36.46 6.01 -15.70
N GLU A 17 37.51 5.33 -16.17
CA GLU A 17 38.23 5.70 -17.38
C GLU A 17 37.40 5.30 -18.62
N GLY A 18 36.46 6.18 -19.02
CA GLY A 18 35.77 6.11 -20.31
C GLY A 18 34.38 5.46 -20.33
N LEU A 19 33.75 5.48 -21.51
CA LEU A 19 32.45 4.86 -21.79
C LEU A 19 32.61 3.32 -21.94
N GLY A 20 32.93 2.64 -20.84
CA GLY A 20 33.10 1.19 -20.79
C GLY A 20 31.85 0.41 -20.34
N GLN A 21 31.92 -0.92 -20.40
CA GLN A 21 30.91 -1.86 -19.90
C GLN A 21 30.56 -1.63 -18.41
N ASP A 22 31.50 -1.09 -17.64
CA ASP A 22 31.33 -0.77 -16.22
C ASP A 22 30.24 0.29 -15.98
N ILE A 23 30.12 1.31 -16.84
CA ILE A 23 29.06 2.34 -16.69
C ILE A 23 27.67 1.70 -16.85
N ILE A 24 27.52 0.77 -17.78
CA ILE A 24 26.25 0.07 -18.03
C ILE A 24 25.87 -0.75 -16.78
N TRP A 25 26.85 -1.42 -16.18
CA TRP A 25 26.65 -2.20 -14.96
C TRP A 25 26.29 -1.32 -13.75
N LEU A 26 27.03 -0.22 -13.54
CA LEU A 26 26.71 0.74 -12.47
C LEU A 26 25.34 1.38 -12.67
N ALA A 27 24.99 1.78 -13.90
CA ALA A 27 23.68 2.35 -14.20
C ALA A 27 22.55 1.34 -13.94
N ALA A 28 22.72 0.08 -14.31
CA ALA A 28 21.75 -0.96 -14.03
C ALA A 28 21.54 -1.16 -12.52
N LYS A 29 22.63 -1.14 -11.73
CA LYS A 29 22.57 -1.23 -10.27
C LYS A 29 21.80 -0.05 -9.65
N GLU A 30 22.07 1.17 -10.08
CA GLU A 30 21.34 2.38 -9.62
C GLU A 30 19.85 2.34 -9.98
N VAL A 31 19.52 1.88 -11.20
CA VAL A 31 18.12 1.70 -11.61
C VAL A 31 17.44 0.66 -10.72
N LEU A 32 18.09 -0.46 -10.42
CA LEU A 32 17.54 -1.48 -9.52
C LEU A 32 17.30 -0.93 -8.11
N ALA A 33 18.25 -0.19 -7.53
CA ALA A 33 18.08 0.46 -6.23
C ALA A 33 16.89 1.44 -6.23
N GLY A 34 16.78 2.28 -7.25
CA GLY A 34 15.65 3.20 -7.42
C GLY A 34 14.31 2.47 -7.57
N VAL A 35 14.27 1.36 -8.32
CA VAL A 35 13.08 0.51 -8.45
C VAL A 35 12.70 -0.11 -7.11
N CYS A 36 13.66 -0.60 -6.33
CA CYS A 36 13.40 -1.15 -5.00
C CYS A 36 12.78 -0.10 -4.05
N LEU A 37 13.34 1.12 -4.02
CA LEU A 37 12.78 2.21 -3.20
C LEU A 37 11.38 2.63 -3.65
N GLY A 38 11.17 2.77 -4.96
CA GLY A 38 9.87 3.07 -5.53
C GLY A 38 8.85 1.96 -5.20
N PHE A 39 9.27 0.70 -5.26
CA PHE A 39 8.44 -0.45 -4.94
C PHE A 39 8.02 -0.46 -3.46
N LEU A 40 8.95 -0.22 -2.52
CA LEU A 40 8.64 -0.15 -1.09
C LEU A 40 7.64 0.96 -0.79
N THR A 41 7.79 2.12 -1.42
CA THR A 41 6.85 3.23 -1.27
C THR A 41 5.50 2.91 -1.89
N ARG A 42 5.48 2.17 -3.00
CA ARG A 42 4.24 1.71 -3.65
C ARG A 42 3.48 0.72 -2.78
N LEU A 43 4.17 -0.13 -2.00
CA LEU A 43 3.54 -1.11 -1.10
C LEU A 43 2.66 -0.45 -0.03
N PHE A 44 3.03 0.74 0.45
CA PHE A 44 2.20 1.51 1.38
C PHE A 44 0.83 1.85 0.77
N PHE A 45 0.81 2.41 -0.44
CA PHE A 45 -0.45 2.70 -1.13
C PHE A 45 -1.19 1.42 -1.54
N PHE A 46 -0.46 0.34 -1.81
CA PHE A 46 -1.05 -0.96 -2.09
C PHE A 46 -1.81 -1.51 -0.88
N ALA A 47 -1.29 -1.35 0.34
CA ALA A 47 -2.00 -1.74 1.57
C ALA A 47 -3.36 -1.03 1.70
N VAL A 48 -3.41 0.28 1.43
CA VAL A 48 -4.65 1.06 1.43
C VAL A 48 -5.60 0.60 0.32
N SER A 49 -5.09 0.40 -0.90
CA SER A 49 -5.86 -0.12 -2.04
C SER A 49 -6.50 -1.47 -1.69
N ALA A 50 -5.71 -2.38 -1.13
CA ALA A 50 -6.17 -3.70 -0.71
C ALA A 50 -7.24 -3.61 0.38
N GLY A 51 -7.06 -2.75 1.39
CA GLY A 51 -8.07 -2.52 2.42
C GLY A 51 -9.40 -1.98 1.85
N GLY A 52 -9.31 -0.99 0.95
CA GLY A 52 -10.49 -0.45 0.25
C GLY A 52 -11.20 -1.48 -0.62
N ASN A 53 -10.44 -2.35 -1.28
CA ASN A 53 -10.98 -3.44 -2.09
C ASN A 53 -11.67 -4.52 -1.23
N LEU A 54 -11.10 -4.86 -0.07
CA LEU A 54 -11.72 -5.77 0.91
C LEU A 54 -13.07 -5.24 1.40
N ILE A 55 -13.18 -3.93 1.65
CA ILE A 55 -14.44 -3.29 2.01
C ILE A 55 -15.45 -3.40 0.87
N ALA A 56 -15.04 -3.06 -0.36
CA ALA A 56 -15.91 -3.11 -1.54
C ALA A 56 -16.46 -4.52 -1.79
N THR A 57 -15.59 -5.52 -1.64
CA THR A 57 -15.94 -6.93 -1.81
C THR A 57 -16.88 -7.39 -0.71
N SER A 58 -16.62 -7.02 0.55
CA SER A 58 -17.49 -7.35 1.68
C SER A 58 -18.88 -6.72 1.56
N ALA A 59 -18.96 -5.49 1.05
CA ALA A 59 -20.22 -4.78 0.85
C ALA A 59 -21.01 -5.24 -0.40
N GLY A 60 -20.46 -6.18 -1.19
CA GLY A 60 -21.12 -6.73 -2.39
C GLY A 60 -21.02 -5.83 -3.64
N LEU A 61 -20.21 -4.77 -3.60
CA LEU A 61 -19.99 -3.90 -4.77
C LEU A 61 -19.07 -4.55 -5.81
N ALA A 62 -18.26 -5.53 -5.40
CA ALA A 62 -17.31 -6.24 -6.27
C ALA A 62 -17.85 -7.56 -6.85
N ASN A 63 -19.17 -7.78 -6.84
CA ASN A 63 -19.77 -9.07 -7.25
C ASN A 63 -19.41 -9.52 -8.67
N ALA A 64 -19.21 -8.60 -9.62
CA ALA A 64 -18.77 -8.95 -10.98
C ALA A 64 -17.43 -9.71 -10.99
N GLN A 65 -16.55 -9.46 -10.02
CA GLN A 65 -15.24 -10.13 -9.87
C GLN A 65 -15.38 -11.57 -9.34
N ILE A 66 -16.40 -11.84 -8.53
CA ILE A 66 -16.69 -13.18 -8.00
C ILE A 66 -17.19 -14.09 -9.14
N PHE A 67 -17.99 -13.55 -10.05
CA PHE A 67 -18.53 -14.32 -11.18
C PHE A 67 -17.52 -14.54 -12.30
N ASN A 68 -16.57 -13.63 -12.51
CA ASN A 68 -15.50 -13.81 -13.48
C ASN A 68 -14.18 -13.14 -13.03
N PRO A 69 -13.25 -13.89 -12.43
CA PRO A 69 -11.96 -13.37 -12.00
C PRO A 69 -11.01 -13.02 -13.17
N ALA A 70 -11.32 -13.44 -14.40
CA ALA A 70 -10.56 -13.08 -15.60
C ALA A 70 -10.96 -11.72 -16.18
N MET A 71 -12.12 -11.16 -15.77
CA MET A 71 -12.39 -9.75 -16.00
C MET A 71 -11.47 -8.97 -15.05
N ALA A 72 -10.52 -8.22 -15.63
CA ALA A 72 -9.49 -7.50 -14.90
C ALA A 72 -10.05 -6.83 -13.63
N ALA A 73 -9.32 -6.99 -12.52
CA ALA A 73 -9.62 -6.41 -11.23
C ALA A 73 -10.01 -4.94 -11.41
N THR A 74 -11.31 -4.67 -11.45
CA THR A 74 -11.81 -3.31 -11.68
C THR A 74 -11.62 -2.58 -10.37
N VAL A 75 -10.80 -1.54 -10.38
CA VAL A 75 -10.63 -0.63 -9.26
C VAL A 75 -12.03 -0.17 -8.84
N THR A 76 -12.40 -0.49 -7.61
CA THR A 76 -13.75 -0.17 -7.13
C THR A 76 -13.84 1.31 -6.76
N THR A 77 -15.05 1.87 -6.74
CA THR A 77 -15.26 3.26 -6.30
C THR A 77 -14.79 3.47 -4.86
N VAL A 78 -15.00 2.48 -3.98
CA VAL A 78 -14.54 2.52 -2.59
C VAL A 78 -13.01 2.50 -2.51
N GLU A 79 -12.36 1.62 -3.27
CA GLU A 79 -10.89 1.59 -3.36
C GLU A 79 -10.34 2.94 -3.82
N SER A 80 -10.89 3.51 -4.90
CA SER A 80 -10.50 4.83 -5.41
C SER A 80 -10.65 5.93 -4.34
N PHE A 81 -11.73 5.89 -3.56
CA PHE A 81 -11.98 6.83 -2.47
C PHE A 81 -10.92 6.73 -1.37
N TYR A 82 -10.61 5.53 -0.90
CA TYR A 82 -9.58 5.30 0.12
C TYR A 82 -8.19 5.72 -0.37
N VAL A 83 -7.84 5.40 -1.61
CA VAL A 83 -6.55 5.81 -2.21
C VAL A 83 -6.45 7.32 -2.36
N ALA A 84 -7.54 8.01 -2.73
CA ALA A 84 -7.58 9.47 -2.81
C ALA A 84 -7.35 10.11 -1.42
N ILE A 85 -8.04 9.61 -0.38
CA ILE A 85 -7.84 10.07 1.00
C ILE A 85 -6.41 9.82 1.46
N ALA A 86 -5.88 8.62 1.24
CA ALA A 86 -4.49 8.30 1.59
C ALA A 86 -3.49 9.21 0.86
N THR A 87 -3.75 9.56 -0.39
CA THR A 87 -2.89 10.50 -1.14
C THR A 87 -2.92 11.89 -0.51
N LEU A 88 -4.09 12.38 -0.12
CA LEU A 88 -4.23 13.67 0.56
C LEU A 88 -3.54 13.67 1.93
N LEU A 89 -3.72 12.61 2.73
CA LEU A 89 -3.05 12.45 4.02
C LEU A 89 -1.53 12.36 3.88
N PHE A 90 -1.06 11.59 2.90
CA PHE A 90 0.37 11.48 2.58
C PHE A 90 0.98 12.85 2.24
N LEU A 91 0.25 13.69 1.51
CA LEU A 91 0.69 15.05 1.20
C LEU A 91 0.65 15.96 2.43
N ALA A 92 -0.44 15.90 3.21
CA ALA A 92 -0.64 16.71 4.41
C ALA A 92 0.40 16.44 5.51
N MET A 93 0.84 15.19 5.65
CA MET A 93 1.85 14.79 6.64
C MET A 93 3.29 14.87 6.11
N ASN A 94 3.50 15.47 4.93
CA ASN A 94 4.81 15.56 4.29
C ASN A 94 5.48 14.19 4.03
N GLY A 95 4.72 13.13 3.78
CA GLY A 95 5.26 11.80 3.46
C GLY A 95 6.20 11.81 2.25
N HIS A 96 5.98 12.74 1.32
CA HIS A 96 6.87 12.98 0.18
C HIS A 96 8.28 13.46 0.60
N HIS A 97 8.42 14.19 1.72
CA HIS A 97 9.73 14.55 2.26
C HIS A 97 10.46 13.31 2.80
N ILE A 98 9.77 12.42 3.51
CA ILE A 98 10.34 11.16 4.00
C ILE A 98 10.91 10.34 2.83
N PHE A 99 10.17 10.27 1.72
CA PHE A 99 10.62 9.59 0.51
C PHE A 99 11.87 10.25 -0.10
N LEU A 100 11.88 11.58 -0.22
CA LEU A 100 13.03 12.32 -0.77
C LEU A 100 14.27 12.20 0.11
N THR A 101 14.10 12.24 1.44
CA THR A 101 15.19 12.01 2.41
C THR A 101 15.71 10.58 2.32
N GLY A 102 14.82 9.59 2.17
CA GLY A 102 15.20 8.21 1.93
C GLY A 102 16.03 8.05 0.65
N LEU A 103 15.59 8.66 -0.43
CA LEU A 103 16.30 8.63 -1.71
C LEU A 103 17.68 9.30 -1.62
N ALA A 104 17.80 10.42 -0.89
CA ALA A 104 19.09 11.06 -0.64
C ALA A 104 20.03 10.16 0.19
N GLN A 105 19.53 9.55 1.27
CA GLN A 105 20.32 8.65 2.13
C GLN A 105 20.70 7.33 1.43
N SER A 106 19.93 6.89 0.44
CA SER A 106 20.26 5.71 -0.38
C SER A 106 21.62 5.86 -1.07
N PHE A 107 21.96 7.08 -1.52
CA PHE A 107 23.25 7.34 -2.18
C PHE A 107 24.44 7.33 -1.21
N GLU A 108 24.21 7.56 0.07
CA GLU A 108 25.25 7.44 1.11
C GLU A 108 25.37 6.00 1.63
N SER A 109 24.25 5.30 1.73
CA SER A 109 24.17 3.96 2.35
C SER A 109 24.59 2.84 1.40
N ILE A 110 24.31 2.98 0.09
CA ILE A 110 24.66 1.99 -0.93
C ILE A 110 25.85 2.52 -1.74
N PRO A 111 27.11 2.29 -1.32
CA PRO A 111 28.26 2.77 -2.06
C PRO A 111 28.32 2.14 -3.47
N LEU A 112 28.73 2.92 -4.47
CA LEU A 112 28.73 2.51 -5.88
C LEU A 112 29.51 1.20 -6.11
N ASN A 113 30.54 0.93 -5.31
CA ASN A 113 31.39 -0.26 -5.39
C ASN A 113 30.98 -1.47 -4.53
N ALA A 114 29.96 -1.38 -3.66
CA ALA A 114 29.51 -2.54 -2.88
C ALA A 114 28.56 -3.45 -3.67
N GLY A 115 28.65 -4.77 -3.47
CA GLY A 115 27.66 -5.70 -4.01
C GLY A 115 26.34 -5.58 -3.24
N ILE A 116 25.20 -5.71 -3.93
CA ILE A 116 23.88 -5.80 -3.26
C ILE A 116 23.85 -7.12 -2.49
N ASP A 117 23.71 -7.06 -1.16
CA ASP A 117 23.53 -8.27 -0.36
C ASP A 117 22.12 -8.85 -0.59
N ILE A 118 22.06 -10.10 -1.07
CA ILE A 118 20.80 -10.81 -1.30
C ILE A 118 20.10 -11.14 0.03
N ALA A 119 20.83 -11.09 1.16
CA ALA A 119 20.28 -11.26 2.50
C ALA A 119 19.17 -10.24 2.84
N VAL A 120 19.14 -9.11 2.14
CA VAL A 120 18.09 -8.09 2.24
C VAL A 120 16.70 -8.65 1.93
N PHE A 121 16.59 -9.60 0.99
CA PHE A 121 15.32 -10.23 0.64
C PHE A 121 14.79 -11.20 1.68
N LYS A 122 15.60 -11.58 2.69
CA LYS A 122 15.15 -12.47 3.76
C LYS A 122 14.02 -11.85 4.59
N ASP A 123 14.03 -10.53 4.75
CA ASP A 123 13.00 -9.79 5.48
C ASP A 123 11.79 -9.40 4.60
N SER A 124 11.79 -9.74 3.31
CA SER A 124 10.68 -9.41 2.39
C SER A 124 9.32 -10.00 2.83
N GLY A 125 9.33 -11.16 3.48
CA GLY A 125 8.13 -11.76 4.06
C GLY A 125 7.49 -10.90 5.15
N LEU A 126 8.29 -10.19 5.96
CA LEU A 126 7.80 -9.29 7.00
C LEU A 126 7.13 -8.05 6.39
N ILE A 127 7.64 -7.57 5.26
CA ILE A 127 7.05 -6.44 4.52
C ILE A 127 5.70 -6.85 3.93
N LEU A 128 5.59 -8.04 3.36
CA LEU A 128 4.30 -8.56 2.88
C LEU A 128 3.30 -8.74 4.03
N GLN A 129 3.77 -9.23 5.18
CA GLN A 129 2.94 -9.35 6.36
C GLN A 129 2.42 -7.99 6.83
N SER A 130 3.25 -6.95 6.89
CA SER A 130 2.83 -5.62 7.33
C SER A 130 1.82 -4.97 6.37
N VAL A 131 1.98 -5.18 5.06
CA VAL A 131 1.02 -4.73 4.03
C VAL A 131 -0.34 -5.38 4.23
N VAL A 132 -0.38 -6.70 4.44
CA VAL A 132 -1.63 -7.44 4.66
C VAL A 132 -2.27 -7.05 5.99
N GLU A 133 -1.46 -6.91 7.04
CA GLU A 133 -1.93 -6.46 8.35
C GLU A 133 -2.56 -5.07 8.27
N ALA A 134 -1.90 -4.12 7.60
CA ALA A 134 -2.41 -2.77 7.39
C ALA A 134 -3.72 -2.79 6.58
N ALA A 135 -3.80 -3.58 5.50
CA ALA A 135 -5.01 -3.73 4.71
C ALA A 135 -6.19 -4.25 5.56
N ILE A 136 -5.96 -5.27 6.39
CA ILE A 136 -6.97 -5.85 7.29
C ILE A 136 -7.39 -4.84 8.36
N LYS A 137 -6.44 -4.11 8.98
CA LYS A 137 -6.78 -3.08 9.99
C LYS A 137 -7.66 -1.98 9.42
N ILE A 138 -7.36 -1.52 8.21
CA ILE A 138 -8.16 -0.52 7.50
C ILE A 138 -9.57 -1.05 7.21
N SER A 139 -9.70 -2.31 6.78
CA SER A 139 -11.00 -2.90 6.43
C SER A 139 -11.80 -3.42 7.62
N ALA A 140 -11.16 -3.71 8.75
CA ALA A 140 -11.76 -4.42 9.89
C ALA A 140 -13.04 -3.77 10.45
N PRO A 141 -13.11 -2.44 10.72
CA PRO A 141 -14.31 -1.84 11.30
C PRO A 141 -15.54 -2.04 10.42
N VAL A 142 -15.37 -1.90 9.12
CA VAL A 142 -16.44 -2.04 8.13
C VAL A 142 -16.79 -3.50 7.91
N MET A 143 -15.79 -4.38 7.81
CA MET A 143 -16.01 -5.84 7.67
C MET A 143 -16.80 -6.41 8.84
N VAL A 144 -16.46 -6.03 10.08
CA VAL A 144 -17.17 -6.48 11.28
C VAL A 144 -18.63 -6.03 11.26
N ALA A 145 -18.90 -4.79 10.89
CA ALA A 145 -20.27 -4.29 10.78
C ALA A 145 -21.09 -5.05 9.71
N ILE A 146 -20.50 -5.27 8.54
CA ILE A 146 -21.13 -6.04 7.46
C ILE A 146 -21.35 -7.50 7.88
N PHE A 147 -20.43 -8.09 8.63
CA PHE A 147 -20.60 -9.45 9.16
C PHE A 147 -21.86 -9.55 10.04
N PHE A 148 -22.04 -8.64 10.99
CA PHE A 148 -23.25 -8.61 11.81
C PHE A 148 -24.52 -8.34 10.98
N MET A 149 -24.42 -7.50 9.96
CA MET A 149 -25.54 -7.23 9.06
C MET A 149 -25.97 -8.47 8.27
N ASN A 150 -25.00 -9.26 7.78
CA ASN A 150 -25.28 -10.53 7.11
C ASN A 150 -25.92 -11.55 8.04
N VAL A 151 -25.48 -11.62 9.30
CA VAL A 151 -26.11 -12.48 10.32
C VAL A 151 -27.57 -12.05 10.56
N ALA A 152 -27.82 -10.75 10.72
CA ALA A 152 -29.17 -10.22 10.89
C ALA A 152 -30.08 -10.54 9.68
N MET A 153 -29.58 -10.34 8.46
CA MET A 153 -30.30 -10.67 7.23
C MET A 153 -30.57 -12.18 7.09
N GLY A 154 -29.63 -13.03 7.51
CA GLY A 154 -29.82 -14.49 7.55
C GLY A 154 -30.95 -14.92 8.48
N ILE A 155 -31.09 -14.27 9.64
CA ILE A 155 -32.21 -14.51 10.57
C ILE A 155 -33.53 -14.04 9.94
N ILE A 156 -33.57 -12.82 9.37
CA ILE A 156 -34.76 -12.28 8.69
C ILE A 156 -35.21 -13.21 7.56
N GLY A 157 -34.26 -13.79 6.82
CA GLY A 157 -34.55 -14.76 5.77
C GLY A 157 -35.31 -16.00 6.23
N ARG A 158 -35.09 -16.44 7.48
CA ARG A 158 -35.86 -17.54 8.08
C ARG A 158 -37.23 -17.10 8.58
N VAL A 159 -37.36 -15.87 9.07
CA VAL A 159 -38.61 -15.34 9.62
C VAL A 159 -39.57 -14.92 8.52
N VAL A 160 -39.05 -14.34 7.42
CA VAL A 160 -39.81 -13.81 6.30
C VAL A 160 -39.29 -14.43 4.99
N PRO A 161 -39.68 -15.68 4.67
CA PRO A 161 -39.14 -16.44 3.54
C PRO A 161 -39.52 -15.88 2.16
N GLN A 162 -40.49 -14.95 2.11
CA GLN A 162 -40.87 -14.22 0.91
C GLN A 162 -39.87 -13.12 0.50
N ILE A 163 -38.94 -12.73 1.37
CA ILE A 163 -37.90 -11.74 1.03
C ILE A 163 -36.74 -12.43 0.33
N ASN A 164 -36.30 -11.88 -0.80
CA ASN A 164 -35.05 -12.28 -1.43
C ASN A 164 -33.86 -11.71 -0.63
N VAL A 165 -33.40 -12.50 0.35
CA VAL A 165 -32.31 -12.14 1.26
C VAL A 165 -31.04 -11.75 0.51
N LEU A 166 -30.76 -12.38 -0.63
CA LEU A 166 -29.56 -12.10 -1.42
C LEU A 166 -29.57 -10.67 -1.98
N VAL A 167 -30.69 -10.24 -2.56
CA VAL A 167 -30.80 -8.89 -3.14
C VAL A 167 -30.91 -7.83 -2.03
N THR A 168 -31.69 -8.11 -0.99
CA THR A 168 -31.88 -7.15 0.11
C THR A 168 -30.60 -6.97 0.93
N SER A 169 -29.83 -8.03 1.20
CA SER A 169 -28.59 -7.93 1.97
C SER A 169 -27.53 -7.06 1.27
N GLN A 170 -27.46 -7.06 -0.06
CA GLN A 170 -26.53 -6.21 -0.80
C GLN A 170 -26.83 -4.72 -0.61
N ALA A 171 -28.09 -4.30 -0.75
CA ALA A 171 -28.49 -2.91 -0.54
C ALA A 171 -28.24 -2.46 0.91
N VAL A 172 -28.52 -3.34 1.86
CA VAL A 172 -28.35 -3.08 3.29
C VAL A 172 -26.86 -3.03 3.66
N ASN A 173 -26.03 -3.95 3.16
CA ASN A 173 -24.59 -3.96 3.38
C ASN A 173 -23.93 -2.72 2.79
N PHE A 174 -24.38 -2.25 1.62
CA PHE A 174 -23.91 -1.00 1.04
C PHE A 174 -24.17 0.20 1.96
N MET A 175 -25.40 0.33 2.47
CA MET A 175 -25.76 1.42 3.38
C MET A 175 -24.96 1.35 4.69
N ALA A 176 -24.85 0.15 5.28
CA ALA A 176 -24.06 -0.07 6.48
C ALA A 176 -22.58 0.27 6.25
N ALA A 177 -22.01 -0.15 5.13
CA ALA A 177 -20.62 0.14 4.77
C ALA A 177 -20.35 1.63 4.65
N MET A 178 -21.24 2.41 4.01
CA MET A 178 -21.09 3.87 3.91
C MET A 178 -21.14 4.55 5.29
N VAL A 179 -22.10 4.18 6.14
CA VAL A 179 -22.23 4.78 7.48
C VAL A 179 -20.98 4.50 8.31
N VAL A 180 -20.55 3.23 8.35
CA VAL A 180 -19.39 2.83 9.15
C VAL A 180 -18.11 3.42 8.58
N MET A 181 -17.97 3.52 7.25
CA MET A 181 -16.83 4.17 6.61
C MET A 181 -16.69 5.62 7.05
N ILE A 182 -17.77 6.40 7.07
CA ILE A 182 -17.74 7.80 7.52
C ILE A 182 -17.33 7.89 9.00
N ILE A 183 -17.89 7.02 9.85
CA ILE A 183 -17.58 7.00 11.29
C ILE A 183 -16.13 6.55 11.55
N ALA A 184 -15.60 5.64 10.72
CA ALA A 184 -14.26 5.08 10.85
C ALA A 184 -13.16 5.97 10.24
N LEU A 185 -13.49 7.03 9.50
CA LEU A 185 -12.50 7.94 8.90
C LEU A 185 -11.48 8.50 9.91
N PRO A 186 -11.85 9.00 11.10
CA PRO A 186 -10.88 9.49 12.07
C PRO A 186 -9.93 8.39 12.56
N ALA A 187 -10.45 7.18 12.74
CA ALA A 187 -9.63 6.03 13.13
C ALA A 187 -8.64 5.64 12.03
N MET A 188 -9.04 5.73 10.76
CA MET A 188 -8.15 5.55 9.62
C MET A 188 -7.01 6.58 9.64
N VAL A 189 -7.28 7.85 9.93
CA VAL A 189 -6.23 8.89 9.98
C VAL A 189 -5.18 8.58 11.05
N MET A 190 -5.61 8.15 12.24
CA MET A 190 -4.69 7.77 13.32
C MET A 190 -3.81 6.57 12.95
N GLU A 191 -4.40 5.54 12.35
CA GLU A 191 -3.63 4.36 11.92
C GLU A 191 -2.68 4.70 10.75
N PHE A 192 -3.09 5.63 9.87
CA PHE A 192 -2.30 6.02 8.70
C PHE A 192 -0.96 6.66 9.08
N ASP A 193 -0.92 7.48 10.12
CA ASP A 193 0.33 8.07 10.64
C ASP A 193 1.28 7.00 11.18
N HIS A 194 0.78 6.11 12.04
CA HIS A 194 1.55 4.99 12.60
C HIS A 194 2.10 4.06 11.50
N GLN A 195 1.27 3.72 10.51
CA GLN A 195 1.69 2.90 9.37
C GLN A 195 2.74 3.63 8.52
N MET A 196 2.59 4.93 8.27
CA MET A 196 3.56 5.69 7.47
C MET A 196 4.95 5.67 8.11
N VAL A 197 5.05 5.84 9.44
CA VAL A 197 6.32 5.76 10.17
C VAL A 197 6.93 4.35 10.09
N SER A 198 6.12 3.32 10.33
CA SER A 198 6.57 1.91 10.25
C SER A 198 7.11 1.54 8.86
N PHE A 199 6.42 1.95 7.79
CA PHE A 199 6.88 1.73 6.42
C PHE A 199 8.16 2.52 6.10
N ALA A 200 8.31 3.73 6.64
CA ALA A 200 9.54 4.51 6.50
C ALA A 200 10.72 3.82 7.18
N GLU A 201 10.55 3.32 8.41
CA GLU A 201 11.60 2.57 9.12
C GLU A 201 12.01 1.30 8.38
N LEU A 202 11.05 0.55 7.84
CA LEU A 202 11.33 -0.62 7.00
C LEU A 202 12.13 -0.23 5.74
N MET A 203 11.80 0.90 5.11
CA MET A 203 12.55 1.42 3.97
C MET A 203 13.99 1.77 4.37
N PHE A 204 14.21 2.46 5.49
CA PHE A 204 15.55 2.78 5.97
C PHE A 204 16.36 1.54 6.37
N LYS A 205 15.71 0.55 6.99
CA LYS A 205 16.35 -0.74 7.32
C LYS A 205 16.78 -1.48 6.05
N PHE A 206 15.92 -1.50 5.02
CA PHE A 206 16.21 -2.13 3.74
C PHE A 206 17.38 -1.45 3.03
N MET A 207 17.44 -0.11 3.03
CA MET A 207 18.55 0.65 2.45
C MET A 207 19.89 0.42 3.14
N ARG A 208 19.90 0.25 4.47
CA ARG A 208 21.13 -0.03 5.23
C ARG A 208 21.64 -1.46 5.05
N ALA A 209 20.77 -2.37 4.63
CA ALA A 209 21.11 -3.76 4.45
C ALA A 209 21.60 -4.08 3.03
N MET A 210 21.30 -3.21 2.04
CA MET A 210 21.80 -3.28 0.66
C MET A 210 23.25 -2.81 0.53
#